data_AF-A0A1B0D406-F1
#
_entry.id   AF-A0A1B0D406-F1
#
_cell.length_a   1.000
_cell.length_b   1.000
_cell.length_c   1.000
_cell.angle_alpha   90.00
_cell.angle_beta   90.00
_cell.angle_gamma   90.00
#
_symmetry.space_group_name_H-M   'P 1'
#
loop_
_entity.id
_entity.type
_entity.pdbx_description
1 polymer ?
#
loop_
_entity_poly.entity_id
_entity_poly.type
_entity_poly.pdbx_seq_one_letter_code
_entity_poly.pdbx_strand_id
1 'polypeptide(L)'
;HLLLGLACNESTAGLYLDLSCNQLGSQGAHVLESCIHGVRVLQSLDISDNNLDAELSPVLTAIGKNPSIKSLHMSRSFTGMKVKHIGSVMEALVALVQKDDFPLTELVLSENKLRNDIHNFINALGSNQSLQMLDITGNLMGDIGARLLAKALQINNKLRTISMDRNNITLQGYSDIVYALENNYSMRNIPFPVFDMAPCLKNHPEKTDSVMRRMQELLQRNGNGLKRSNGQGFRLQHGFLLSSTHQLIDKLVSETQETMSLRQNSNDTGVQRLLDDAENSKQLLPKLQEAVRCEMHPIEVKLGRVANDLSHVIQAYLEETMETMLRTGVDQCPKSLGNQNVINELRKNCLERLNVSEEFLTSCIVNSAGSEIMNKISEVEQALAGVIADRATDEVVEALTRYRRGLGIADSPHLTYDDLNTPDVLRSRSN
;
A
#
# COMPACT_ATOMS: atom_id res chain seq x y z
N HIS A 1 18.44 -24.93 -21.99
CA HIS A 1 19.64 -24.07 -21.97
C HIS A 1 19.39 -22.65 -21.49
N LEU A 2 18.27 -22.00 -21.85
CA LEU A 2 17.95 -20.63 -21.38
C LEU A 2 18.00 -20.47 -19.85
N LEU A 3 17.24 -21.29 -19.10
CA LEU A 3 17.21 -21.21 -17.63
C LEU A 3 18.57 -21.46 -16.97
N LEU A 4 19.38 -22.37 -17.54
CA LEU A 4 20.75 -22.62 -17.08
C LEU A 4 21.64 -21.39 -17.29
N GLY A 5 21.54 -20.75 -18.46
CA GLY A 5 22.25 -19.50 -18.73
C GLY A 5 21.84 -18.37 -17.78
N LEU A 6 20.55 -18.25 -17.49
CA LEU A 6 20.02 -17.29 -16.51
C LEU A 6 20.46 -17.61 -15.07
N ALA A 7 20.55 -18.88 -14.70
CA ALA A 7 21.02 -19.31 -13.38
C ALA A 7 22.51 -19.02 -13.17
N CYS A 8 23.33 -19.12 -14.22
CA CYS A 8 24.75 -18.79 -14.18
C CYS A 8 25.05 -17.28 -14.33
N ASN A 9 24.02 -16.44 -14.51
CA ASN A 9 24.21 -15.01 -14.68
C ASN A 9 24.14 -14.31 -13.32
N GLU A 10 25.25 -13.76 -12.86
CA GLU A 10 25.32 -12.98 -11.61
C GLU A 10 25.21 -11.47 -11.84
N SER A 11 25.26 -11.02 -13.11
CA SER A 11 25.35 -9.60 -13.48
C SER A 11 23.99 -8.93 -13.72
N THR A 12 22.95 -9.72 -13.98
CA THR A 12 21.60 -9.23 -14.28
C THR A 12 20.65 -9.50 -13.12
N ALA A 13 19.72 -8.60 -12.83
CA ALA A 13 18.67 -8.81 -11.84
C ALA A 13 17.36 -8.16 -12.30
N GLY A 14 16.24 -8.63 -11.76
CA GLY A 14 14.93 -8.04 -12.04
C GLY A 14 14.34 -8.41 -13.41
N LEU A 15 14.77 -9.53 -13.99
CA LEU A 15 14.33 -9.94 -15.32
C LEU A 15 12.87 -10.43 -15.32
N TYR A 16 12.16 -10.09 -16.38
CA TYR A 16 10.86 -10.64 -16.74
C TYR A 16 11.05 -11.72 -17.80
N LEU A 17 10.57 -12.93 -17.53
CA LEU A 17 10.62 -14.03 -18.48
C LEU A 17 9.21 -14.46 -18.87
N ASP A 18 8.86 -14.18 -20.11
CA ASP A 18 7.62 -14.66 -20.73
C ASP A 18 7.86 -16.00 -21.42
N LEU A 19 7.27 -17.06 -20.87
CA LEU A 19 7.20 -18.37 -21.51
C LEU A 19 5.78 -18.71 -21.95
N SER A 20 4.86 -17.74 -21.98
CA SER A 20 3.46 -18.00 -22.31
C SER A 20 3.28 -18.56 -23.73
N CYS A 21 2.26 -19.38 -23.93
CA CYS A 21 1.87 -19.92 -25.24
C CYS A 21 2.97 -20.72 -25.98
N ASN A 22 3.94 -21.30 -25.26
CA ASN A 22 5.05 -22.06 -25.87
C ASN A 22 4.83 -23.57 -25.93
N GLN A 23 3.65 -24.06 -25.54
CA GLN A 23 3.31 -25.49 -25.56
C GLN A 23 4.36 -26.39 -24.89
N LEU A 24 4.94 -25.90 -23.78
CA LEU A 24 6.02 -26.59 -23.05
C LEU A 24 5.68 -28.04 -22.69
N GLY A 25 4.42 -28.31 -22.36
CA GLY A 25 3.95 -29.64 -21.97
C GLY A 25 4.70 -30.20 -20.75
N SER A 26 4.64 -31.52 -20.56
CA SER A 26 5.27 -32.18 -19.42
C SER A 26 6.80 -32.09 -19.43
N GLN A 27 7.44 -32.11 -20.60
CA GLN A 27 8.89 -32.01 -20.72
C GLN A 27 9.41 -30.64 -20.29
N GLY A 28 8.75 -29.56 -20.74
CA GLY A 28 9.09 -28.22 -20.29
C GLY A 28 8.74 -27.98 -18.81
N ALA A 29 7.68 -28.61 -18.30
CA ALA A 29 7.37 -28.62 -16.87
C ALA A 29 8.52 -29.19 -16.04
N HIS A 30 9.07 -30.33 -16.44
CA HIS A 30 10.18 -30.97 -15.73
C HIS A 30 11.46 -30.13 -15.75
N VAL A 31 11.72 -29.43 -16.86
CA VAL A 31 12.84 -28.48 -16.95
C VAL A 31 12.63 -27.29 -16.02
N LEU A 32 11.42 -26.74 -15.95
CA LEU A 32 11.07 -25.67 -15.01
C LEU A 32 11.24 -26.13 -13.57
N GLU A 33 10.66 -27.28 -13.21
CA GLU A 33 10.79 -27.91 -11.89
C GLU A 33 12.26 -28.04 -11.47
N SER A 34 13.12 -28.53 -12.36
CA SER A 34 14.52 -28.84 -12.06
C SER A 34 15.45 -27.63 -12.01
N CYS A 35 15.09 -26.50 -12.64
CA CYS A 35 16.00 -25.37 -12.82
C CYS A 35 15.52 -24.08 -12.14
N ILE A 36 14.19 -23.86 -12.00
CA ILE A 36 13.66 -22.52 -11.67
C ILE A 36 14.09 -22.03 -10.29
N HIS A 37 14.28 -22.93 -9.32
CA HIS A 37 14.73 -22.58 -7.97
C HIS A 37 16.15 -21.97 -7.96
N GLY A 38 16.99 -22.26 -8.97
CA GLY A 38 18.34 -21.73 -9.10
C GLY A 38 18.43 -20.38 -9.83
N VAL A 39 17.37 -19.96 -10.51
CA VAL A 39 17.37 -18.74 -11.34
C VAL A 39 17.04 -17.52 -10.49
N ARG A 40 18.06 -16.93 -9.86
CA ARG A 40 17.89 -15.78 -8.93
C ARG A 40 17.72 -14.42 -9.61
N VAL A 41 17.97 -14.37 -10.92
CA VAL A 41 17.88 -13.13 -11.70
C VAL A 41 16.45 -12.76 -12.09
N LEU A 42 15.52 -13.72 -12.02
CA LEU A 42 14.12 -13.55 -12.43
C LEU A 42 13.29 -12.96 -11.30
N GLN A 43 12.59 -11.86 -11.60
CA GLN A 43 11.62 -11.25 -10.70
C GLN A 43 10.19 -11.54 -11.12
N SER A 44 9.93 -11.75 -12.41
CA SER A 44 8.60 -12.09 -12.90
C SER A 44 8.69 -13.21 -13.93
N LEU A 45 7.75 -14.14 -13.81
CA LEU A 45 7.69 -15.35 -14.61
C LEU A 45 6.27 -15.54 -15.14
N ASP A 46 6.15 -15.64 -16.46
CA ASP A 46 4.91 -16.02 -17.13
C ASP A 46 4.99 -17.44 -17.67
N ILE A 47 4.14 -18.33 -17.15
CA ILE A 47 3.99 -19.73 -17.60
C ILE A 47 2.58 -19.99 -18.14
N SER A 48 1.86 -18.93 -18.51
CA SER A 48 0.49 -19.00 -19.04
C SER A 48 0.39 -19.87 -20.29
N ASP A 49 -0.73 -20.57 -20.46
CA ASP A 49 -1.05 -21.32 -21.69
C ASP A 49 0.05 -22.27 -22.20
N ASN A 50 0.65 -23.04 -21.29
CA ASN A 50 1.73 -23.99 -21.60
C ASN A 50 1.35 -25.47 -21.50
N ASN A 51 0.07 -25.75 -21.20
CA ASN A 51 -0.49 -27.10 -21.20
C ASN A 51 0.27 -28.10 -20.29
N LEU A 52 0.73 -27.63 -19.12
CA LEU A 52 1.55 -28.39 -18.17
C LEU A 52 0.78 -29.52 -17.43
N ASP A 53 -0.56 -29.47 -17.43
CA ASP A 53 -1.45 -30.46 -16.81
C ASP A 53 -1.04 -30.78 -15.35
N ALA A 54 -0.91 -32.06 -14.98
CA ALA A 54 -0.55 -32.48 -13.63
C ALA A 54 0.83 -32.00 -13.16
N GLU A 55 1.77 -31.76 -14.10
CA GLU A 55 3.14 -31.37 -13.79
C GLU A 55 3.26 -29.91 -13.31
N LEU A 56 2.17 -29.15 -13.38
CA LEU A 56 2.12 -27.80 -12.82
C LEU A 56 2.30 -27.80 -11.29
N SER A 57 1.87 -28.85 -10.60
CA SER A 57 2.01 -28.95 -9.13
C SER A 57 3.49 -29.03 -8.67
N PRO A 58 4.33 -29.92 -9.25
CA PRO A 58 5.78 -29.89 -9.04
C PRO A 58 6.44 -28.55 -9.41
N VAL A 59 6.02 -27.93 -10.52
CA VAL A 59 6.55 -26.62 -10.95
C VAL A 59 6.27 -25.53 -9.90
N LEU A 60 5.04 -25.47 -9.37
CA LEU A 60 4.69 -24.53 -8.29
C LEU A 60 5.53 -24.75 -7.03
N THR A 61 5.76 -26.02 -6.69
CA THR A 61 6.62 -26.38 -5.54
C THR A 61 8.06 -25.90 -5.76
N ALA A 62 8.58 -26.00 -6.98
CA ALA A 62 9.91 -25.51 -7.33
C ALA A 62 9.98 -23.98 -7.34
N ILE A 63 8.95 -23.29 -7.86
CA ILE A 63 8.82 -21.83 -7.82
C ILE A 63 8.83 -21.34 -6.36
N GLY A 64 8.15 -22.04 -5.45
CA GLY A 64 8.15 -21.68 -4.03
C GLY A 64 9.50 -21.80 -3.33
N LYS A 65 10.51 -22.43 -3.95
CA LYS A 65 11.90 -22.46 -3.46
C LYS A 65 12.76 -21.33 -4.04
N ASN A 66 12.25 -20.61 -5.04
CA ASN A 66 12.97 -19.50 -5.65
C ASN A 66 12.87 -18.24 -4.76
N PRO A 67 13.99 -17.56 -4.45
CA PRO A 67 13.99 -16.39 -3.57
C PRO A 67 13.74 -15.04 -4.28
N SER A 68 13.66 -15.01 -5.60
CA SER A 68 13.65 -13.76 -6.40
C SER A 68 12.31 -13.48 -7.10
N ILE A 69 11.52 -14.50 -7.41
CA ILE A 69 10.24 -14.36 -8.11
C ILE A 69 9.23 -13.64 -7.21
N LYS A 70 8.76 -12.48 -7.67
CA LYS A 70 7.73 -11.65 -7.02
C LYS A 70 6.42 -11.61 -7.79
N SER A 71 6.45 -11.93 -9.08
CA SER A 71 5.29 -11.90 -9.96
C SER A 71 5.18 -13.20 -10.74
N LEU A 72 4.01 -13.85 -10.66
CA LEU A 72 3.74 -15.14 -11.31
C LEU A 72 2.46 -15.06 -12.13
N HIS A 73 2.58 -15.36 -13.42
CA HIS A 73 1.46 -15.37 -14.35
C HIS A 73 1.14 -16.79 -14.79
N MET A 74 -0.11 -17.18 -14.63
CA MET A 74 -0.64 -18.52 -14.89
C MET A 74 -2.02 -18.43 -15.54
N SER A 75 -2.15 -17.55 -16.52
CA SER A 75 -3.38 -17.40 -17.28
C SER A 75 -3.58 -18.62 -18.19
N ARG A 76 -4.83 -19.12 -18.26
CA ARG A 76 -5.17 -20.29 -19.09
C ARG A 76 -4.28 -21.53 -18.81
N SER A 77 -3.67 -21.65 -17.63
CA SER A 77 -2.86 -22.81 -17.24
C SER A 77 -3.70 -24.04 -16.87
N PHE A 78 -5.00 -23.85 -16.60
CA PHE A 78 -5.94 -24.92 -16.25
C PHE A 78 -6.87 -25.31 -17.41
N THR A 79 -6.83 -24.59 -18.53
CA THR A 79 -7.70 -24.88 -19.68
C THR A 79 -7.27 -26.18 -20.36
N GLY A 80 -8.17 -27.16 -20.43
CA GLY A 80 -7.87 -28.48 -20.98
C GLY A 80 -7.25 -29.48 -19.98
N MET A 81 -7.02 -29.05 -18.73
CA MET A 81 -6.58 -29.93 -17.65
C MET A 81 -7.68 -30.92 -17.25
N LYS A 82 -7.30 -32.16 -16.91
CA LYS A 82 -8.28 -33.13 -16.40
C LYS A 82 -8.71 -32.71 -14.98
N VAL A 83 -10.01 -32.78 -14.70
CA VAL A 83 -10.61 -32.34 -13.41
C VAL A 83 -9.91 -32.95 -12.18
N LYS A 84 -9.45 -34.20 -12.27
CA LYS A 84 -8.72 -34.89 -11.19
C LYS A 84 -7.38 -34.24 -10.81
N HIS A 85 -6.77 -33.46 -11.70
CA HIS A 85 -5.48 -32.79 -11.46
C HIS A 85 -5.65 -31.39 -10.90
N ILE A 86 -6.78 -30.72 -11.19
CA ILE A 86 -7.06 -29.34 -10.76
C ILE A 86 -6.92 -29.22 -9.24
N GLY A 87 -7.51 -30.14 -8.47
CA GLY A 87 -7.44 -30.12 -7.00
C GLY A 87 -6.00 -30.13 -6.47
N SER A 88 -5.14 -31.02 -6.99
CA SER A 88 -3.74 -31.12 -6.56
C SER A 88 -2.93 -29.87 -6.94
N VAL A 89 -3.17 -29.29 -8.11
CA VAL A 89 -2.50 -28.06 -8.53
C VAL A 89 -2.97 -26.87 -7.68
N MET A 90 -4.27 -26.79 -7.37
CA MET A 90 -4.81 -25.75 -6.49
C MET A 90 -4.27 -25.87 -5.07
N GLU A 91 -4.11 -27.08 -4.52
CA GLU A 91 -3.45 -27.30 -3.22
C GLU A 91 -1.99 -26.82 -3.23
N ALA A 92 -1.24 -27.11 -4.30
CA ALA A 92 0.13 -26.61 -4.46
C ALA A 92 0.17 -25.08 -4.55
N LEU A 93 -0.80 -24.46 -5.23
CA LEU A 93 -0.92 -23.01 -5.31
C LEU A 93 -1.26 -22.37 -3.95
N VAL A 94 -2.14 -23.01 -3.17
CA VAL A 94 -2.43 -22.56 -1.79
C VAL A 94 -1.17 -22.65 -0.93
N ALA A 95 -0.44 -23.76 -1.00
CA ALA A 95 0.82 -23.93 -0.27
C ALA A 95 1.87 -22.89 -0.67
N LEU A 96 1.93 -22.52 -1.96
CA LEU A 96 2.83 -21.48 -2.48
C LEU A 96 2.50 -20.11 -1.87
N VAL A 97 1.22 -19.73 -1.85
CA VAL A 97 0.77 -18.42 -1.37
C VAL A 97 0.81 -18.33 0.16
N GLN A 98 0.66 -19.43 0.89
CA GLN A 98 0.76 -19.42 2.36
C GLN A 98 2.21 -19.52 2.88
N LYS A 99 3.20 -19.59 2.00
CA LYS A 99 4.60 -19.69 2.41
C LYS A 99 5.14 -18.33 2.87
N ASP A 100 5.53 -18.24 4.14
CA ASP A 100 6.00 -16.98 4.76
C ASP A 100 7.26 -16.39 4.10
N ASP A 101 8.20 -17.25 3.68
CA ASP A 101 9.48 -16.85 3.09
C ASP A 101 9.42 -16.57 1.58
N PHE A 102 8.25 -16.69 0.95
CA PHE A 102 8.11 -16.52 -0.50
C PHE A 102 7.67 -15.09 -0.86
N PRO A 103 8.48 -14.31 -1.61
CA PRO A 103 8.26 -12.87 -1.80
C PRO A 103 7.21 -12.55 -2.88
N LEU A 104 6.22 -13.41 -3.11
CA LEU A 104 5.21 -13.23 -4.14
C LEU A 104 4.31 -12.03 -3.82
N THR A 105 4.42 -10.98 -4.63
CA THR A 105 3.61 -9.77 -4.53
C THR A 105 2.49 -9.72 -5.55
N GLU A 106 2.64 -10.40 -6.69
CA GLU A 106 1.69 -10.38 -7.80
C GLU A 106 1.40 -11.80 -8.29
N LEU A 107 0.12 -12.12 -8.47
CA LEU A 107 -0.33 -13.41 -8.97
C LEU A 107 -1.48 -13.21 -9.96
N VAL A 108 -1.30 -13.73 -11.17
CA VAL A 108 -2.30 -13.67 -12.24
C VAL A 108 -2.82 -15.07 -12.54
N LEU A 109 -4.11 -15.29 -12.26
CA LEU A 109 -4.86 -16.54 -12.48
C LEU A 109 -6.00 -16.32 -13.46
N SER A 110 -5.81 -15.47 -14.48
CA SER A 110 -6.90 -15.11 -15.38
C SER A 110 -7.28 -16.21 -16.37
N GLU A 111 -8.58 -16.27 -16.72
CA GLU A 111 -9.15 -17.15 -17.73
C GLU A 111 -8.96 -18.66 -17.49
N ASN A 112 -8.84 -19.10 -16.23
CA ASN A 112 -8.62 -20.51 -15.89
C ASN A 112 -9.90 -21.34 -15.73
N LYS A 113 -11.09 -20.70 -15.73
CA LYS A 113 -12.41 -21.37 -15.62
C LYS A 113 -12.52 -22.34 -14.42
N LEU A 114 -11.88 -22.01 -13.30
CA LEU A 114 -11.79 -22.85 -12.11
C LEU A 114 -13.14 -23.09 -11.41
N ARG A 115 -14.13 -22.21 -11.59
CA ARG A 115 -15.45 -22.29 -10.96
C ARG A 115 -15.32 -22.46 -9.44
N ASN A 116 -15.74 -23.60 -8.89
CA ASN A 116 -15.71 -23.87 -7.46
C ASN A 116 -14.31 -24.24 -6.94
N ASP A 117 -13.38 -24.66 -7.81
CA ASP A 117 -12.05 -25.12 -7.40
C ASP A 117 -11.18 -23.96 -6.89
N ILE A 118 -11.51 -22.71 -7.24
CA ILE A 118 -10.82 -21.51 -6.75
C ILE A 118 -11.20 -21.15 -5.30
N HIS A 119 -12.28 -21.70 -4.75
CA HIS A 119 -12.79 -21.31 -3.44
C HIS A 119 -11.78 -21.54 -2.30
N ASN A 120 -11.03 -22.64 -2.36
CA ASN A 120 -10.00 -22.95 -1.37
C ASN A 120 -8.86 -21.94 -1.41
N PHE A 121 -8.46 -21.52 -2.62
CA PHE A 121 -7.48 -20.48 -2.82
C PHE A 121 -7.95 -19.13 -2.27
N ILE A 122 -9.20 -18.74 -2.55
CA ILE A 122 -9.78 -17.50 -2.02
C ILE A 122 -9.76 -17.49 -0.49
N ASN A 123 -10.09 -18.60 0.17
CA ASN A 123 -10.03 -18.69 1.63
C ASN A 123 -8.60 -18.51 2.16
N ALA A 124 -7.61 -19.09 1.48
CA ALA A 124 -6.20 -18.96 1.86
C ALA A 124 -5.69 -17.50 1.80
N LEU A 125 -6.26 -16.68 0.89
CA LEU A 125 -5.93 -15.25 0.80
C LEU A 125 -6.19 -14.51 2.11
N GLY A 126 -7.16 -14.92 2.92
CA GLY A 126 -7.43 -14.26 4.21
C GLY A 126 -6.23 -14.25 5.14
N SER A 127 -5.41 -15.31 5.11
CA SER A 127 -4.20 -15.45 5.93
C SER A 127 -2.91 -15.01 5.24
N ASN A 128 -2.94 -14.75 3.93
CA ASN A 128 -1.75 -14.40 3.17
C ASN A 128 -1.22 -13.01 3.57
N GLN A 129 0.11 -12.91 3.74
CA GLN A 129 0.76 -11.68 4.17
C GLN A 129 1.69 -11.03 3.12
N SER A 130 1.86 -11.66 1.95
CA SER A 130 2.83 -11.24 0.92
C SER A 130 2.17 -10.59 -0.30
N LEU A 131 1.01 -11.09 -0.72
CA LEU A 131 0.38 -10.73 -1.99
C LEU A 131 -0.22 -9.32 -1.93
N GLN A 132 0.08 -8.51 -2.94
CA GLN A 132 -0.40 -7.14 -3.09
C GLN A 132 -1.31 -6.97 -4.31
N MET A 133 -1.08 -7.73 -5.37
CA MET A 133 -1.86 -7.72 -6.58
C MET A 133 -2.34 -9.13 -6.93
N LEU A 134 -3.64 -9.27 -7.18
CA LEU A 134 -4.25 -10.52 -7.58
C LEU A 134 -5.17 -10.30 -8.78
N ASP A 135 -4.98 -11.07 -9.84
CA ASP A 135 -5.93 -11.13 -10.95
C ASP A 135 -6.59 -12.52 -10.99
N ILE A 136 -7.90 -12.55 -10.75
CA ILE A 136 -8.75 -13.75 -10.84
C ILE A 136 -9.85 -13.58 -11.89
N THR A 137 -9.63 -12.71 -12.88
CA THR A 137 -10.58 -12.45 -13.98
C THR A 137 -10.90 -13.72 -14.75
N GLY A 138 -12.16 -13.97 -15.10
CA GLY A 138 -12.51 -15.09 -16.01
C GLY A 138 -12.49 -16.48 -15.37
N ASN A 139 -12.70 -16.59 -14.06
CA ASN A 139 -12.73 -17.88 -13.35
C ASN A 139 -14.12 -18.47 -13.12
N LEU A 140 -15.20 -17.75 -13.42
CA LEU A 140 -16.59 -18.21 -13.27
C LEU A 140 -16.94 -18.67 -11.83
N MET A 141 -16.39 -18.01 -10.81
CA MET A 141 -16.60 -18.37 -9.40
C MET A 141 -18.02 -18.09 -8.87
N GLY A 142 -18.76 -17.19 -9.52
CA GLY A 142 -20.11 -16.79 -9.11
C GLY A 142 -20.19 -16.10 -7.74
N ASP A 143 -21.42 -15.90 -7.26
CA ASP A 143 -21.69 -15.20 -6.00
C ASP A 143 -21.12 -15.89 -4.75
N ILE A 144 -20.94 -17.21 -4.81
CA ILE A 144 -20.32 -17.98 -3.72
C ILE A 144 -18.85 -17.58 -3.60
N GLY A 145 -18.12 -17.54 -4.71
CA GLY A 145 -16.74 -17.06 -4.75
C GLY A 145 -16.61 -15.61 -4.28
N ALA A 146 -17.52 -14.73 -4.71
CA ALA A 146 -17.57 -13.33 -4.25
C ALA A 146 -17.74 -13.20 -2.73
N ARG A 147 -18.61 -14.02 -2.13
CA ARG A 147 -18.83 -14.03 -0.67
C ARG A 147 -17.64 -14.56 0.10
N LEU A 148 -16.95 -15.58 -0.42
CA LEU A 148 -15.71 -16.07 0.18
C LEU A 148 -14.61 -15.01 0.08
N LEU A 149 -14.52 -14.33 -1.06
CA LEU A 149 -13.58 -13.23 -1.26
C LEU A 149 -13.86 -12.08 -0.31
N ALA A 150 -15.13 -11.72 -0.10
CA ALA A 150 -15.54 -10.72 0.88
C ALA A 150 -15.04 -11.09 2.29
N LYS A 151 -15.22 -12.35 2.72
CA LYS A 151 -14.69 -12.83 4.01
C LYS A 151 -13.16 -12.78 4.08
N ALA A 152 -12.48 -13.18 3.01
CA ALA A 152 -11.01 -13.13 2.94
C ALA A 152 -10.49 -11.68 3.02
N LEU A 153 -11.13 -10.75 2.31
CA LEU A 153 -10.81 -9.33 2.35
C LEU A 153 -11.04 -8.70 3.73
N GLN A 154 -11.99 -9.17 4.54
CA GLN A 154 -12.13 -8.64 5.90
C GLN A 154 -10.92 -8.93 6.81
N ILE A 155 -10.14 -9.97 6.49
CA ILE A 155 -9.00 -10.42 7.30
C ILE A 155 -7.67 -10.01 6.66
N ASN A 156 -7.60 -9.96 5.32
CA ASN A 156 -6.37 -9.63 4.60
C ASN A 156 -6.08 -8.12 4.65
N ASN A 157 -4.86 -7.77 5.07
CA ASN A 157 -4.43 -6.37 5.27
C ASN A 157 -3.38 -5.90 4.25
N LYS A 158 -3.01 -6.76 3.30
CA LYS A 158 -1.83 -6.63 2.45
C LYS A 158 -2.19 -6.45 0.98
N LEU A 159 -3.28 -7.08 0.54
CA LEU A 159 -3.78 -6.94 -0.81
C LEU A 159 -4.15 -5.48 -1.08
N ARG A 160 -3.68 -4.95 -2.21
CA ARG A 160 -3.90 -3.57 -2.65
C ARG A 160 -4.78 -3.53 -3.89
N THR A 161 -4.58 -4.48 -4.80
CA THR A 161 -5.27 -4.51 -6.09
C THR A 161 -5.85 -5.89 -6.33
N ILE A 162 -7.13 -5.94 -6.71
CA ILE A 162 -7.76 -7.18 -7.19
C ILE A 162 -8.53 -6.94 -8.47
N SER A 163 -8.30 -7.78 -9.48
CA SER A 163 -9.07 -7.84 -10.72
C SER A 163 -9.95 -9.08 -10.70
N MET A 164 -11.26 -8.93 -10.90
CA MET A 164 -12.22 -10.02 -10.73
C MET A 164 -13.39 -9.97 -11.72
N ASP A 165 -13.21 -9.33 -12.87
CA ASP A 165 -14.24 -9.28 -13.91
C ASP A 165 -14.45 -10.67 -14.57
N ARG A 166 -15.54 -10.84 -15.35
CA ARG A 166 -15.89 -12.10 -16.01
C ARG A 166 -16.00 -13.30 -15.06
N ASN A 167 -16.44 -13.09 -13.83
CA ASN A 167 -16.60 -14.14 -12.85
C ASN A 167 -18.05 -14.59 -12.67
N ASN A 168 -18.98 -14.03 -13.46
CA ASN A 168 -20.41 -14.31 -13.35
C ASN A 168 -20.95 -13.96 -11.96
N ILE A 169 -20.40 -12.89 -11.37
CA ILE A 169 -20.81 -12.32 -10.10
C ILE A 169 -21.99 -11.39 -10.36
N THR A 170 -23.07 -11.56 -9.59
CA THR A 170 -24.25 -10.70 -9.66
C THR A 170 -24.09 -9.49 -8.74
N LEU A 171 -25.04 -8.54 -8.83
CA LEU A 171 -25.09 -7.39 -7.93
C LEU A 171 -25.06 -7.79 -6.44
N GLN A 172 -25.61 -8.96 -6.08
CA GLN A 172 -25.57 -9.46 -4.70
C GLN A 172 -24.13 -9.80 -4.27
N GLY A 173 -23.36 -10.49 -5.11
CA GLY A 173 -21.97 -10.80 -4.80
C GLY A 173 -21.10 -9.55 -4.68
N TYR A 174 -21.30 -8.54 -5.53
CA TYR A 174 -20.63 -7.24 -5.37
C TYR A 174 -21.06 -6.49 -4.11
N SER A 175 -22.33 -6.62 -3.68
CA SER A 175 -22.79 -6.05 -2.42
C SER A 175 -22.08 -6.68 -1.20
N ASP A 176 -21.84 -8.00 -1.22
CA ASP A 176 -21.06 -8.68 -0.19
C ASP A 176 -19.60 -8.16 -0.14
N ILE A 177 -19.00 -7.89 -1.31
CA ILE A 177 -17.65 -7.33 -1.41
C ILE A 177 -17.61 -5.89 -0.88
N VAL A 178 -18.59 -5.05 -1.23
CA VAL A 178 -18.72 -3.68 -0.70
C VAL A 178 -18.82 -3.70 0.83
N TYR A 179 -19.64 -4.59 1.39
CA TYR A 179 -19.75 -4.76 2.84
C TYR A 179 -18.41 -5.14 3.49
N ALA A 180 -17.62 -5.99 2.86
CA ALA A 180 -16.27 -6.31 3.33
C ALA A 180 -15.31 -5.10 3.28
N LEU A 181 -15.38 -4.30 2.21
CA LEU A 181 -14.54 -3.11 2.04
C LEU A 181 -14.84 -2.02 3.07
N GLU A 182 -16.01 -2.02 3.71
CA GLU A 182 -16.29 -1.05 4.79
C GLU A 182 -15.29 -1.19 5.95
N ASN A 183 -14.86 -2.42 6.25
CA ASN A 183 -13.91 -2.74 7.32
C ASN A 183 -12.48 -3.01 6.81
N ASN A 184 -12.28 -3.15 5.49
CA ASN A 184 -10.95 -3.26 4.91
C ASN A 184 -10.38 -1.88 4.54
N TYR A 185 -9.23 -1.54 5.10
CA TYR A 185 -8.51 -0.27 4.84
C TYR A 185 -7.26 -0.44 3.97
N SER A 186 -7.02 -1.66 3.50
CA SER A 186 -5.82 -2.07 2.78
C SER A 186 -5.99 -2.04 1.27
N MET A 187 -7.19 -2.37 0.77
CA MET A 187 -7.53 -2.46 -0.65
C MET A 187 -7.62 -1.07 -1.25
N ARG A 188 -6.88 -0.80 -2.32
CA ARG A 188 -6.78 0.51 -2.97
C ARG A 188 -7.45 0.55 -4.32
N ASN A 189 -7.38 -0.53 -5.09
CA ASN A 189 -7.87 -0.55 -6.45
C ASN A 189 -8.63 -1.85 -6.77
N ILE A 190 -9.80 -1.70 -7.37
CA ILE A 190 -10.56 -2.78 -7.98
C ILE A 190 -11.05 -2.23 -9.32
N PRO A 191 -10.50 -2.69 -10.45
CA PRO A 191 -10.96 -2.25 -11.76
C PRO A 191 -12.46 -2.48 -11.93
N PHE A 192 -13.12 -1.57 -12.65
CA PHE A 192 -14.56 -1.66 -12.88
C PHE A 192 -14.88 -2.96 -13.67
N PRO A 193 -15.75 -3.84 -13.13
CA PRO A 193 -16.06 -5.12 -13.77
C PRO A 193 -17.10 -4.92 -14.88
N VAL A 194 -16.64 -4.56 -16.08
CA VAL A 194 -17.49 -4.22 -17.22
C VAL A 194 -18.39 -5.40 -17.62
N PHE A 195 -17.83 -6.61 -17.67
CA PHE A 195 -18.56 -7.77 -18.18
C PHE A 195 -19.61 -8.28 -17.20
N ASP A 196 -19.27 -8.36 -15.91
CA ASP A 196 -20.23 -8.82 -14.90
C ASP A 196 -21.33 -7.76 -14.65
N MET A 197 -21.03 -6.47 -14.78
CA MET A 197 -21.99 -5.40 -14.52
C MET A 197 -22.85 -5.00 -15.71
N ALA A 198 -22.43 -5.30 -16.95
CA ALA A 198 -23.25 -5.05 -18.15
C ALA A 198 -24.72 -5.55 -18.04
N PRO A 199 -25.00 -6.81 -17.60
CA PRO A 199 -26.38 -7.26 -17.40
C PRO A 199 -27.08 -6.56 -16.25
N CYS A 200 -26.38 -6.22 -15.17
CA CYS A 200 -26.96 -5.54 -14.00
C CYS A 200 -27.34 -4.09 -14.30
N LEU A 201 -26.53 -3.37 -15.08
CA LEU A 201 -26.82 -2.01 -15.55
C LEU A 201 -28.08 -1.97 -16.43
N LYS A 202 -28.34 -3.03 -17.21
CA LYS A 202 -29.54 -3.14 -18.05
C LYS A 202 -30.81 -3.37 -17.22
N ASN A 203 -30.72 -4.20 -16.18
CA ASN A 203 -31.89 -4.63 -15.41
C ASN A 203 -32.20 -3.70 -14.22
N HIS A 204 -31.17 -3.18 -13.55
CA HIS A 204 -31.25 -2.37 -12.33
C HIS A 204 -30.16 -1.29 -12.30
N PRO A 205 -30.24 -0.25 -13.15
CA PRO A 205 -29.18 0.77 -13.29
C PRO A 205 -28.92 1.53 -11.99
N GLU A 206 -29.97 1.98 -11.28
CA GLU A 206 -29.84 2.79 -10.06
C GLU A 206 -29.15 2.03 -8.92
N LYS A 207 -29.55 0.78 -8.69
CA LYS A 207 -28.93 -0.07 -7.64
C LYS A 207 -27.51 -0.45 -8.01
N THR A 208 -27.23 -0.62 -9.29
CA THR A 208 -25.90 -0.91 -9.79
C THR A 208 -24.97 0.29 -9.58
N ASP A 209 -25.42 1.49 -9.93
CA ASP A 209 -24.64 2.71 -9.74
C ASP A 209 -24.37 2.96 -8.25
N SER A 210 -25.36 2.76 -7.38
CA SER A 210 -25.18 2.97 -5.94
C SER A 210 -24.13 2.02 -5.32
N VAL A 211 -24.17 0.73 -5.67
CA VAL A 211 -23.19 -0.26 -5.19
C VAL A 211 -21.79 0.05 -5.73
N MET A 212 -21.67 0.37 -7.03
CA MET A 212 -20.38 0.64 -7.66
C MET A 212 -19.78 1.97 -7.18
N ARG A 213 -20.59 3.01 -7.02
CA ARG A 213 -20.17 4.29 -6.42
C ARG A 213 -19.68 4.07 -5.00
N ARG A 214 -20.43 3.31 -4.19
CA ARG A 214 -20.05 3.00 -2.82
C ARG A 214 -18.72 2.23 -2.76
N MET A 215 -18.54 1.28 -3.67
CA MET A 215 -17.28 0.55 -3.81
C MET A 215 -16.11 1.48 -4.12
N GLN A 216 -16.28 2.37 -5.11
CA GLN A 216 -15.27 3.37 -5.48
C GLN A 216 -14.96 4.34 -4.33
N GLU A 217 -15.97 4.80 -3.59
CA GLU A 217 -15.77 5.65 -2.40
C GLU A 217 -14.90 4.96 -1.34
N LEU A 218 -15.13 3.68 -1.07
CA LEU A 218 -14.36 2.90 -0.09
C LEU A 218 -12.92 2.66 -0.54
N LEU A 219 -12.71 2.41 -1.84
CA LEU A 219 -11.37 2.25 -2.42
C LEU A 219 -10.63 3.58 -2.43
N GLN A 220 -11.30 4.68 -2.78
CA GLN A 220 -10.76 6.03 -2.72
C GLN A 220 -10.43 6.43 -1.28
N ARG A 221 -11.27 6.09 -0.29
CA ARG A 221 -10.96 6.27 1.14
C ARG A 221 -9.62 5.61 1.51
N ASN A 222 -9.37 4.42 1.01
CA ASN A 222 -8.15 3.66 1.28
C ASN A 222 -6.94 4.16 0.46
N GLY A 223 -7.18 4.80 -0.70
CA GLY A 223 -6.17 5.46 -1.53
C GLY A 223 -5.80 6.88 -1.09
N ASN A 224 -6.68 7.57 -0.35
CA ASN A 224 -6.51 8.96 0.09
C ASN A 224 -5.59 9.14 1.31
N GLY A 225 -4.84 8.11 1.70
CA GLY A 225 -3.81 8.18 2.75
C GLY A 225 -4.30 8.46 4.18
N LEU A 226 -5.46 9.11 4.40
CA LEU A 226 -5.90 9.55 5.71
C LEU A 226 -7.41 9.85 5.74
N LYS A 227 -8.19 8.94 6.33
CA LYS A 227 -8.96 9.36 7.51
C LYS A 227 -8.23 8.82 8.75
N ARG A 228 -7.27 9.64 9.23
CA ARG A 228 -6.74 9.67 10.60
C ARG A 228 -6.27 8.32 11.18
N SER A 229 -4.98 8.03 11.03
CA SER A 229 -4.18 7.59 12.18
C SER A 229 -3.46 8.81 12.71
N ASN A 230 -4.01 9.43 13.77
CA ASN A 230 -3.44 10.61 14.40
C ASN A 230 -2.08 10.28 15.05
N GLY A 231 -1.00 10.10 14.30
CA GLY A 231 0.35 9.92 14.83
C GLY A 231 0.46 8.91 15.98
N GLN A 232 -0.44 7.92 16.06
CA GLN A 232 -0.56 7.04 17.23
C GLN A 232 0.64 6.11 17.30
N GLY A 233 1.16 5.62 16.17
CA GLY A 233 2.35 4.78 16.14
C GLY A 233 3.59 5.50 16.68
N PHE A 234 3.84 6.72 16.22
CA PHE A 234 5.00 7.53 16.66
C PHE A 234 4.82 8.03 18.11
N ARG A 235 3.61 8.45 18.50
CA ARG A 235 3.29 8.84 19.90
C ARG A 235 3.41 7.69 20.88
N LEU A 236 3.06 6.46 20.49
CA LEU A 236 3.16 5.31 21.38
C LEU A 236 4.63 4.97 21.65
N GLN A 237 5.47 4.86 20.62
CA GLN A 237 6.90 4.56 20.80
C GLN A 237 7.65 5.65 21.56
N HIS A 238 7.48 6.93 21.19
CA HIS A 238 8.10 8.04 21.95
C HIS A 238 7.51 8.19 23.35
N GLY A 239 6.20 7.93 23.55
CA GLY A 239 5.57 8.01 24.87
C GLY A 239 6.16 7.02 25.88
N PHE A 240 6.55 5.83 25.45
CA PHE A 240 7.26 4.86 26.30
C PHE A 240 8.69 5.31 26.64
N LEU A 241 9.43 5.83 25.67
CA LEU A 241 10.79 6.35 25.88
C LEU A 241 10.80 7.60 26.77
N LEU A 242 9.93 8.58 26.50
CA LEU A 242 9.76 9.80 27.30
C LEU A 242 9.39 9.51 28.75
N SER A 243 8.56 8.48 29.02
CA SER A 243 8.22 8.12 30.40
C SER A 243 9.44 7.71 31.22
N SER A 244 10.41 7.03 30.62
CA SER A 244 11.62 6.58 31.32
C SER A 244 12.61 7.72 31.56
N THR A 245 12.80 8.62 30.59
CA THR A 245 13.65 9.81 30.76
C THR A 245 13.02 10.82 31.72
N HIS A 246 11.70 11.01 31.70
CA HIS A 246 11.00 11.87 32.65
C HIS A 246 11.15 11.37 34.09
N GLN A 247 11.04 10.07 34.34
CA GLN A 247 11.26 9.48 35.67
C GLN A 247 12.70 9.69 36.16
N LEU A 248 13.68 9.58 35.26
CA LEU A 248 15.07 9.86 35.58
C LEU A 248 15.27 11.34 35.92
N ILE A 249 14.72 12.25 35.12
CA ILE A 249 14.75 13.70 35.40
C ILE A 249 14.09 14.01 36.75
N ASP A 250 12.90 13.48 37.04
CA ASP A 250 12.19 13.72 38.30
C ASP A 250 13.01 13.24 39.52
N LYS A 251 13.69 12.09 39.39
CA LYS A 251 14.59 11.58 40.43
C LYS A 251 15.80 12.51 40.62
N LEU A 252 16.46 12.93 39.53
CA LEU A 252 17.60 13.85 39.58
C LEU A 252 17.21 15.20 40.20
N VAL A 253 16.05 15.75 39.83
CA VAL A 253 15.50 17.01 40.33
C VAL A 253 15.20 16.91 41.83
N SER A 254 14.50 15.85 42.27
CA SER A 254 14.15 15.64 43.68
C SER A 254 15.39 15.52 44.58
N GLU A 255 16.36 14.67 44.18
CA GLU A 255 17.60 14.47 44.93
C GLU A 255 18.43 15.78 45.00
N THR A 256 18.44 16.57 43.92
CA THR A 256 19.15 17.86 43.90
C THR A 256 18.48 18.90 44.81
N GLN A 257 17.14 18.95 44.82
CA GLN A 257 16.36 19.85 45.67
C GLN A 257 16.48 19.51 47.16
N GLU A 258 16.51 18.22 47.50
CA GLU A 258 16.71 17.73 48.88
C GLU A 258 18.12 18.08 49.40
N THR A 259 19.13 17.98 48.54
CA THR A 259 20.51 18.35 48.93
C THR A 259 20.67 19.86 49.12
N MET A 260 19.94 20.67 48.35
CA MET A 260 19.92 22.13 48.50
C MET A 260 19.24 22.58 49.79
N SER A 261 18.13 21.94 50.18
CA SER A 261 17.43 22.25 51.43
C SER A 261 18.27 21.93 52.66
N LEU A 262 19.04 20.84 52.63
CA LEU A 262 20.00 20.46 53.67
C LEU A 262 21.16 21.45 53.83
N ARG A 263 21.60 22.10 52.74
CA ARG A 263 22.76 23.01 52.75
C ARG A 263 22.43 24.48 53.01
N GLN A 264 21.16 24.86 53.18
CA GLN A 264 20.70 26.26 53.33
C GLN A 264 21.23 27.23 52.26
N ASN A 265 21.67 26.72 51.09
CA ASN A 265 22.18 27.52 49.97
C ASN A 265 21.04 27.83 49.00
N SER A 266 19.98 28.49 49.48
CA SER A 266 18.74 28.74 48.71
C SER A 266 18.87 29.76 47.55
N ASN A 267 20.05 30.31 47.30
CA ASN A 267 20.25 31.44 46.37
C ASN A 267 21.14 31.12 45.15
N ASP A 268 21.46 29.85 44.87
CA ASP A 268 22.24 29.53 43.67
C ASP A 268 21.38 29.63 42.40
N THR A 269 21.38 30.82 41.80
CA THR A 269 20.60 31.14 40.58
C THR A 269 20.94 30.25 39.39
N GLY A 270 22.12 29.62 39.35
CA GLY A 270 22.49 28.69 38.27
C GLY A 270 21.72 27.36 38.35
N VAL A 271 21.48 26.87 39.57
CA VAL A 271 20.78 25.61 39.83
C VAL A 271 19.31 25.76 39.59
N GLN A 272 18.72 26.88 40.01
CA GLN A 272 17.31 27.14 39.80
C GLN A 272 16.97 27.14 38.31
N ARG A 273 17.85 27.71 37.47
CA ARG A 273 17.70 27.66 36.01
C ARG A 273 17.82 26.24 35.44
N LEU A 274 18.75 25.42 35.95
CA LEU A 274 18.88 24.02 35.53
C LEU A 274 17.65 23.18 35.92
N LEU A 275 17.04 23.45 37.08
CA LEU A 275 15.81 22.82 37.51
C LEU A 275 14.62 23.26 36.65
N ASP A 276 14.55 24.54 36.29
CA ASP A 276 13.53 25.06 35.37
C ASP A 276 13.70 24.47 33.96
N ASP A 277 14.94 24.33 33.46
CA ASP A 277 15.25 23.68 32.19
C ASP A 277 14.87 22.19 32.19
N ALA A 278 15.01 21.52 33.33
CA ALA A 278 14.58 20.13 33.53
C ALA A 278 13.07 19.96 33.56
N GLU A 279 12.33 20.94 34.08
CA GLU A 279 10.87 20.94 33.99
C GLU A 279 10.39 21.27 32.57
N ASN A 280 11.07 22.20 31.90
CA ASN A 280 10.73 22.63 30.54
C ASN A 280 11.06 21.57 29.49
N SER A 281 12.13 20.78 29.66
CA SER A 281 12.49 19.70 28.73
C SER A 281 11.39 18.64 28.61
N LYS A 282 10.68 18.36 29.72
CA LYS A 282 9.53 17.42 29.76
C LYS A 282 8.36 17.85 28.85
N GLN A 283 8.24 19.14 28.55
CA GLN A 283 7.19 19.72 27.71
C GLN A 283 7.72 20.22 26.35
N LEU A 284 8.99 19.96 26.04
CA LEU A 284 9.66 20.51 24.86
C LEU A 284 9.14 19.90 23.56
N LEU A 285 9.02 18.57 23.51
CA LEU A 285 8.51 17.86 22.32
C LEU A 285 7.10 18.31 21.90
N PRO A 286 6.07 18.36 22.78
CA PRO A 286 4.74 18.81 22.39
C PRO A 286 4.73 20.29 21.95
N LYS A 287 5.56 21.14 22.58
CA LYS A 287 5.69 22.56 22.16
C LYS A 287 6.35 22.71 20.79
N LEU A 288 7.36 21.90 20.48
CA LEU A 288 7.99 21.88 19.15
C LEU A 288 7.01 21.39 18.09
N GLN A 289 6.20 20.38 18.39
CA GLN A 289 5.17 19.88 17.48
C GLN A 289 4.05 20.90 17.23
N GLU A 290 3.72 21.72 18.23
CA GLU A 290 2.76 22.82 18.08
C GLU A 290 3.33 23.98 17.26
N ALA A 291 4.61 24.31 17.43
CA ALA A 291 5.28 25.39 16.70
C ALA A 291 5.36 25.16 15.18
N VAL A 292 5.31 23.91 14.73
CA VAL A 292 5.39 23.53 13.31
C VAL A 292 4.01 23.46 12.65
N ARG A 293 2.90 23.53 13.42
CA ARG A 293 1.55 23.49 12.85
C ARG A 293 1.26 24.74 12.01
N CYS A 294 1.11 24.56 10.71
CA CYS A 294 0.55 25.56 9.80
C CYS A 294 -0.93 25.28 9.53
N GLU A 295 -1.77 26.31 9.57
CA GLU A 295 -3.20 26.21 9.23
C GLU A 295 -3.42 25.89 7.74
N MET A 296 -2.50 26.30 6.86
CA MET A 296 -2.52 26.01 5.42
C MET A 296 -1.14 25.52 5.00
N HIS A 297 -1.04 24.27 4.54
CA HIS A 297 0.27 23.70 4.21
C HIS A 297 0.77 24.26 2.86
N PRO A 298 2.02 24.74 2.73
CA PRO A 298 2.52 25.34 1.49
C PRO A 298 2.41 24.43 0.26
N ILE A 299 2.53 23.11 0.47
CA ILE A 299 2.37 22.11 -0.59
C ILE A 299 0.92 21.95 -1.02
N GLU A 300 -0.03 22.05 -0.11
CA GLU A 300 -1.47 22.01 -0.45
C GLU A 300 -1.83 23.18 -1.36
N VAL A 301 -1.34 24.38 -1.05
CA VAL A 301 -1.49 25.57 -1.90
C VAL A 301 -0.85 25.38 -3.27
N LYS A 302 0.35 24.79 -3.33
CA LYS A 302 1.07 24.58 -4.59
C LYS A 302 0.40 23.51 -5.45
N LEU A 303 -0.06 22.42 -4.84
CA LEU A 303 -0.79 21.34 -5.53
C LEU A 303 -2.16 21.80 -6.02
N GLY A 304 -2.85 22.67 -5.27
CA GLY A 304 -4.07 23.32 -5.74
C GLY A 304 -3.83 24.13 -7.02
N ARG A 305 -2.73 24.88 -7.11
CA ARG A 305 -2.36 25.58 -8.36
C ARG A 305 -2.09 24.62 -9.51
N VAL A 306 -1.39 23.52 -9.25
CA VAL A 306 -1.14 22.48 -10.27
C VAL A 306 -2.43 21.83 -10.74
N ALA A 307 -3.40 21.59 -9.85
CA ALA A 307 -4.70 21.07 -10.21
C ALA A 307 -5.45 22.02 -11.15
N ASN A 308 -5.40 23.33 -10.89
CA ASN A 308 -6.00 24.34 -11.77
C ASN A 308 -5.30 24.41 -13.13
N ASP A 309 -3.97 24.43 -13.15
CA ASP A 309 -3.20 24.42 -14.39
C ASP A 309 -3.51 23.16 -15.23
N LEU A 310 -3.61 22.00 -14.59
CA LEU A 310 -3.96 20.75 -15.27
C LEU A 310 -5.39 20.75 -15.81
N SER A 311 -6.35 21.35 -15.09
CA SER A 311 -7.72 21.53 -15.55
C SER A 311 -7.77 22.25 -16.89
N HIS A 312 -7.02 23.35 -17.03
CA HIS A 312 -6.91 24.10 -18.27
C HIS A 312 -6.28 23.28 -19.41
N VAL A 313 -5.24 22.51 -19.13
CA VAL A 313 -4.57 21.66 -20.13
C VAL A 313 -5.50 20.54 -20.60
N ILE A 314 -6.21 19.88 -19.68
CA ILE A 314 -7.17 18.82 -20.00
C ILE A 314 -8.30 19.38 -20.86
N GLN A 315 -8.85 20.54 -20.50
CA GLN A 315 -9.90 21.17 -21.28
C GLN A 315 -9.45 21.46 -22.71
N ALA A 316 -8.27 22.07 -22.89
CA ALA A 316 -7.72 22.35 -24.22
C ALA A 316 -7.51 21.07 -25.05
N TYR A 317 -6.97 20.02 -24.44
CA TYR A 317 -6.77 18.73 -25.10
C TYR A 317 -8.08 18.06 -25.52
N LEU A 318 -9.11 18.11 -24.65
CA LEU A 318 -10.43 17.57 -24.95
C LEU A 318 -11.13 18.32 -26.08
N GLU A 319 -11.00 19.65 -26.13
CA GLU A 319 -11.52 20.49 -27.22
C GLU A 319 -10.85 20.14 -28.56
N GLU A 320 -9.52 19.98 -28.59
CA GLU A 320 -8.78 19.59 -29.80
C GLU A 320 -9.13 18.16 -30.25
N THR A 321 -9.27 17.25 -29.30
CA THR A 321 -9.68 15.86 -29.56
C THR A 321 -11.09 15.81 -30.15
N MET A 322 -12.03 16.59 -29.60
CA MET A 322 -13.39 16.71 -30.13
C MET A 322 -13.38 17.24 -31.56
N GLU A 323 -12.61 18.29 -31.85
CA GLU A 323 -12.55 18.85 -33.20
C GLU A 323 -11.98 17.84 -34.21
N THR A 324 -10.98 17.05 -33.79
CA THR A 324 -10.42 15.96 -34.60
C THR A 324 -11.43 14.86 -34.86
N MET A 325 -12.22 14.47 -33.85
CA MET A 325 -13.31 13.49 -33.99
C MET A 325 -14.43 14.00 -34.91
N LEU A 326 -14.81 15.28 -34.79
CA LEU A 326 -15.82 15.90 -35.65
C LEU A 326 -15.35 15.92 -37.10
N ARG A 327 -14.11 16.35 -37.35
CA ARG A 327 -13.51 16.34 -38.69
C ARG A 327 -13.50 14.94 -39.30
N THR A 328 -13.09 13.94 -38.53
CA THR A 328 -13.11 12.54 -38.96
C THR A 328 -14.54 12.07 -39.29
N GLY A 329 -15.52 12.47 -38.49
CA GLY A 329 -16.94 12.18 -38.74
C GLY A 329 -17.46 12.81 -40.04
N VAL A 330 -17.04 14.05 -40.34
CA VAL A 330 -17.36 14.74 -41.61
C VAL A 330 -16.73 14.02 -42.80
N ASP A 331 -15.47 13.60 -42.68
CA ASP A 331 -14.75 12.89 -43.75
C ASP A 331 -15.39 11.54 -44.08
N GLN A 332 -15.88 10.81 -43.07
CA GLN A 332 -16.53 9.51 -43.26
C GLN A 332 -17.98 9.61 -43.75
N CYS A 333 -18.72 10.66 -43.36
CA CYS A 333 -20.14 10.81 -43.67
C CYS A 333 -20.48 12.19 -44.27
N PRO A 334 -19.88 12.59 -45.42
CA PRO A 334 -19.95 13.97 -45.92
C PRO A 334 -21.36 14.42 -46.33
N LYS A 335 -22.24 13.49 -46.74
CA LYS A 335 -23.61 13.81 -47.14
C LYS A 335 -24.54 14.14 -45.97
N SER A 336 -24.25 13.62 -44.78
CA SER A 336 -25.08 13.78 -43.58
C SER A 336 -24.45 14.78 -42.59
N LEU A 337 -23.15 14.67 -42.37
CA LEU A 337 -22.38 15.50 -41.45
C LEU A 337 -21.70 16.70 -42.13
N GLY A 338 -21.83 16.87 -43.46
CA GLY A 338 -21.31 18.06 -44.16
C GLY A 338 -22.16 19.33 -43.98
N ASN A 339 -23.35 19.23 -43.36
CA ASN A 339 -24.19 20.38 -43.08
C ASN A 339 -23.66 21.15 -41.85
N GLN A 340 -23.28 22.41 -42.03
CA GLN A 340 -22.72 23.24 -40.96
C GLN A 340 -23.65 23.40 -39.76
N ASN A 341 -24.98 23.38 -39.95
CA ASN A 341 -25.92 23.49 -38.84
C ASN A 341 -25.83 22.27 -37.90
N VAL A 342 -25.66 21.07 -38.47
CA VAL A 342 -25.53 19.82 -37.71
C VAL A 342 -24.19 19.77 -36.98
N ILE A 343 -23.10 20.19 -37.62
CA ILE A 343 -21.77 20.28 -36.99
C ILE A 343 -21.81 21.25 -35.79
N ASN A 344 -22.42 22.43 -35.95
CA ASN A 344 -22.50 23.42 -34.88
C ASN A 344 -23.35 22.94 -33.71
N GLU A 345 -24.44 22.22 -33.99
CA GLU A 345 -25.28 21.61 -32.95
C GLU A 345 -24.57 20.48 -32.21
N LEU A 346 -23.84 19.61 -32.94
CA LEU A 346 -22.99 18.58 -32.34
C LEU A 346 -21.87 19.17 -31.49
N ARG A 347 -21.17 20.19 -31.98
CA ARG A 347 -20.11 20.88 -31.23
C ARG A 347 -20.65 21.45 -29.93
N LYS A 348 -21.82 22.10 -29.96
CA LYS A 348 -22.47 22.64 -28.76
C LYS A 348 -22.83 21.53 -27.75
N ASN A 349 -23.44 20.44 -28.24
CA ASN A 349 -23.83 19.30 -27.39
C ASN A 349 -22.61 18.57 -26.80
N CYS A 350 -21.49 18.52 -27.52
CA CYS A 350 -20.25 17.93 -27.05
C CYS A 350 -19.58 18.82 -26.00
N LEU A 351 -19.52 20.14 -26.20
CA LEU A 351 -18.94 21.09 -25.23
C LEU A 351 -19.60 20.99 -23.85
N GLU A 352 -20.92 20.78 -23.79
CA GLU A 352 -21.65 20.56 -22.52
C GLU A 352 -21.24 19.26 -21.79
N ARG A 353 -20.59 18.32 -22.50
CA ARG A 353 -20.14 17.02 -21.97
C ARG A 353 -18.63 16.93 -21.77
N LEU A 354 -17.84 17.89 -22.25
CA LEU A 354 -16.39 17.94 -22.07
C LEU A 354 -16.02 18.55 -20.71
N ASN A 355 -16.58 18.02 -19.62
CA ASN A 355 -16.30 18.53 -18.28
C ASN A 355 -15.64 17.44 -17.43
N VAL A 356 -14.40 17.69 -17.02
CA VAL A 356 -13.74 16.95 -15.95
C VAL A 356 -13.87 17.82 -14.70
N SER A 357 -14.56 17.31 -13.68
CA SER A 357 -14.83 18.10 -12.47
C SER A 357 -13.54 18.59 -11.81
N GLU A 358 -13.49 19.87 -11.47
CA GLU A 358 -12.41 20.48 -10.70
C GLU A 358 -12.27 19.83 -9.32
N GLU A 359 -13.38 19.35 -8.73
CA GLU A 359 -13.37 18.57 -7.49
C GLU A 359 -12.66 17.22 -7.66
N PHE A 360 -12.81 16.57 -8.83
CA PHE A 360 -12.13 15.32 -9.12
C PHE A 360 -10.62 15.52 -9.22
N LEU A 361 -10.18 16.55 -9.93
CA LEU A 361 -8.75 16.88 -10.08
C LEU A 361 -8.12 17.30 -8.75
N THR A 362 -8.84 18.14 -7.99
CA THR A 362 -8.41 18.54 -6.65
C THR A 362 -8.32 17.32 -5.73
N SER A 363 -9.29 16.41 -5.77
CA SER A 363 -9.23 15.18 -4.99
C SER A 363 -8.08 14.26 -5.40
N CYS A 364 -7.83 14.12 -6.70
CA CYS A 364 -6.75 13.27 -7.18
C CYS A 364 -5.36 13.84 -6.83
N ILE A 365 -5.14 15.14 -7.06
CA ILE A 365 -3.82 15.76 -6.90
C ILE A 365 -3.58 16.18 -5.46
N VAL A 366 -4.51 16.92 -4.86
CA VAL A 366 -4.36 17.46 -3.51
C VAL A 366 -4.62 16.38 -2.46
N ASN A 367 -5.69 15.59 -2.60
CA ASN A 367 -6.02 14.60 -1.57
C ASN A 367 -5.24 13.28 -1.69
N SER A 368 -4.86 12.84 -2.88
CA SER A 368 -4.04 11.61 -3.01
C SER A 368 -2.55 11.93 -2.94
N ALA A 369 -2.01 12.66 -3.93
CA ALA A 369 -0.58 12.96 -3.95
C ALA A 369 -0.16 13.93 -2.83
N GLY A 370 -0.97 14.95 -2.56
CA GLY A 370 -0.69 15.91 -1.49
C GLY A 370 -0.71 15.28 -0.10
N SER A 371 -1.68 14.41 0.20
CA SER A 371 -1.73 13.68 1.46
C SER A 371 -0.49 12.81 1.67
N GLU A 372 -0.02 12.10 0.65
CA GLU A 372 1.19 11.26 0.75
C GLU A 372 2.46 12.08 1.00
N ILE A 373 2.63 13.19 0.26
CA ILE A 373 3.77 14.11 0.45
C ILE A 373 3.72 14.77 1.83
N MET A 374 2.55 15.27 2.24
CA MET A 374 2.35 15.90 3.54
C MET A 374 2.58 14.90 4.68
N ASN A 375 2.14 13.65 4.54
CA ASN A 375 2.44 12.61 5.51
C ASN A 375 3.93 12.38 5.67
N LYS A 376 4.68 12.33 4.55
CA LYS A 376 6.13 12.15 4.62
C LYS A 376 6.81 13.36 5.27
N ILE A 377 6.32 14.57 5.03
CA ILE A 377 6.84 15.78 5.68
C ILE A 377 6.53 15.76 7.16
N SER A 378 5.30 15.46 7.56
CA SER A 378 4.93 15.35 8.99
C SER A 378 5.71 14.25 9.71
N GLU A 379 6.06 13.16 9.05
CA GLU A 379 6.97 12.14 9.60
C GLU A 379 8.38 12.70 9.85
N VAL A 380 8.91 13.48 8.90
CA VAL A 380 10.21 14.14 9.04
C VAL A 380 10.18 15.23 10.12
N GLU A 381 9.11 16.04 10.17
CA GLU A 381 8.90 17.06 11.21
C GLU A 381 8.84 16.43 12.61
N GLN A 382 8.16 15.30 12.76
CA GLN A 382 8.11 14.55 14.01
C GLN A 382 9.47 13.98 14.40
N ALA A 383 10.22 13.44 13.44
CA ALA A 383 11.57 12.95 13.67
C ALA A 383 12.52 14.08 14.09
N LEU A 384 12.45 15.24 13.42
CA LEU A 384 13.25 16.42 13.77
C LEU A 384 12.91 16.93 15.18
N ALA A 385 11.62 17.05 15.50
CA ALA A 385 11.18 17.44 16.84
C ALA A 385 11.67 16.45 17.91
N GLY A 386 11.65 15.14 17.60
CA GLY A 386 12.18 14.09 18.45
C GLY A 386 13.67 14.26 18.72
N VAL A 387 14.50 14.39 17.69
CA VAL A 387 15.95 14.56 17.82
C VAL A 387 16.31 15.81 18.62
N ILE A 388 15.62 16.93 18.38
CA ILE A 388 15.85 18.18 19.13
C ILE A 388 15.48 17.99 20.60
N ALA A 389 14.33 17.37 20.89
CA ALA A 389 13.88 17.13 22.25
C ALA A 389 14.81 16.16 23.00
N ASP A 390 15.21 15.06 22.37
CA ASP A 390 16.12 14.06 22.96
C ASP A 390 17.47 14.70 23.27
N ARG A 391 18.05 15.44 22.33
CA ARG A 391 19.34 16.10 22.54
C ARG A 391 19.30 17.16 23.63
N ALA A 392 18.22 17.94 23.72
CA ALA A 392 18.03 18.91 24.79
C ALA A 392 17.86 18.24 26.15
N THR A 393 17.14 17.12 26.20
CA THR A 393 16.95 16.30 27.41
C THR A 393 18.27 15.72 27.91
N ASP A 394 19.09 15.17 27.00
CA ASP A 394 20.42 14.63 27.35
C ASP A 394 21.34 15.70 27.94
N GLU A 395 21.39 16.89 27.36
CA GLU A 395 22.21 18.01 27.88
C GLU A 395 21.73 18.46 29.27
N VAL A 396 20.42 18.50 29.51
CA VAL A 396 19.85 18.80 30.83
C VAL A 396 20.25 17.73 31.86
N VAL A 397 20.15 16.44 31.49
CA VAL A 397 20.54 15.33 32.37
C VAL A 397 22.04 15.36 32.67
N GLU A 398 22.88 15.64 31.67
CA GLU A 398 24.32 15.74 31.85
C GLU A 398 24.71 16.95 32.72
N ALA A 399 24.08 18.11 32.51
CA ALA A 399 24.30 19.31 33.30
C ALA A 399 23.90 19.10 34.78
N LEU A 400 22.75 18.48 35.04
CA LEU A 400 22.32 18.11 36.39
C LEU A 400 23.33 17.13 37.04
N THR A 401 23.78 16.12 36.30
CA THR A 401 24.74 15.13 36.80
C THR A 401 26.09 15.76 37.12
N ARG A 402 26.60 16.66 36.26
CA ARG A 402 27.85 17.40 36.51
C ARG A 402 27.74 18.28 37.74
N TYR A 403 26.62 18.99 37.91
CA TYR A 403 26.39 19.82 39.09
C TYR A 403 26.37 18.98 40.38
N ARG A 404 25.70 17.82 40.35
CA ARG A 404 25.66 16.87 41.48
C ARG A 404 27.04 16.33 41.86
N ARG A 405 27.89 15.99 40.88
CA ARG A 405 29.29 15.60 41.12
C ARG A 405 30.08 16.73 41.79
N GLY A 406 29.90 17.97 41.35
CA GLY A 406 30.51 19.15 41.99
C GLY A 406 30.09 19.35 43.45
N LEU A 407 28.89 18.90 43.83
CA LEU A 407 28.39 18.93 45.20
C LEU A 407 28.87 17.79 46.10
N GLY A 408 29.56 16.78 45.55
CA GLY A 408 30.02 15.61 46.30
C GLY A 408 28.91 14.59 46.62
N ILE A 409 27.82 14.61 45.86
CA ILE A 409 26.79 13.58 45.92
C ILE A 409 27.35 12.36 45.18
N ALA A 410 27.60 11.25 45.89
CA ALA A 410 28.09 10.03 45.25
C ALA A 410 27.08 9.53 44.21
N ASP A 411 27.57 9.13 43.03
CA ASP A 411 26.76 8.51 42.00
C ASP A 411 26.03 7.30 42.62
N SER A 412 24.69 7.30 42.58
CA SER A 412 23.89 6.17 43.05
C SER A 412 24.35 4.92 42.28
N PRO A 413 24.63 3.77 42.93
CA PRO A 413 25.31 2.61 42.33
C PRO A 413 24.50 1.84 41.24
N HIS A 414 23.48 2.46 40.65
CA HIS A 414 22.66 1.89 39.58
C HIS A 414 22.68 2.69 38.27
N LEU A 415 23.56 3.69 38.12
CA LEU A 415 23.72 4.45 36.88
C LEU A 415 24.86 3.89 36.02
N THR A 416 24.77 2.60 35.67
CA THR A 416 25.44 2.11 34.47
C THR A 416 24.57 2.48 33.28
N TYR A 417 25.11 3.30 32.37
CA TYR A 417 24.54 3.64 31.06
C TYR A 417 24.18 2.40 30.19
N ASP A 418 24.51 1.19 30.64
CA ASP A 418 24.35 -0.08 29.91
C ASP A 418 22.96 -0.74 30.07
N ASP A 419 22.12 -0.32 31.01
CA ASP A 419 20.79 -0.96 31.24
C ASP A 419 19.59 -0.22 30.62
N LEU A 420 19.85 0.76 29.74
CA LEU A 420 18.87 1.15 28.72
C LEU A 420 18.87 0.08 27.62
N ASN A 421 18.33 -1.09 27.92
CA ASN A 421 17.90 -2.04 26.90
C ASN A 421 16.79 -1.37 26.09
N THR A 422 17.18 -0.64 25.04
CA THR A 422 16.37 -0.44 23.86
C THR A 422 15.82 -1.82 23.47
N PRO A 423 14.49 -2.03 23.41
CA PRO A 423 13.96 -3.17 22.69
C PRO A 423 14.56 -3.15 21.28
N ASP A 424 15.03 -4.29 20.82
CA ASP A 424 15.85 -4.56 19.63
C ASP A 424 15.18 -4.22 18.28
N VAL A 425 14.31 -3.21 18.23
CA VAL A 425 13.47 -2.85 17.08
C VAL A 425 14.07 -1.71 16.24
N LEU A 426 15.12 -1.03 16.72
CA LEU A 426 15.72 0.12 16.01
C LEU A 426 17.18 -0.10 15.56
N ARG A 427 17.81 -1.24 15.88
CA ARG A 427 19.12 -1.62 15.32
C ARG A 427 18.98 -2.41 14.02
N SER A 428 18.34 -1.83 13.01
CA SER A 428 18.63 -2.22 11.61
C SER A 428 18.19 -1.13 10.65
N ARG A 429 19.09 -0.16 10.40
CA ARG A 429 19.31 0.53 9.12
C ARG A 429 20.43 1.55 9.26
N SER A 430 21.64 1.03 9.40
CA SER A 430 22.87 1.74 9.08
C SER A 430 23.93 0.71 8.69
N ASN A 431 23.84 0.28 7.44
CA ASN A 431 24.96 -0.02 6.54
C ASN A 431 24.48 0.17 5.10
#